data_AF-A0A4V1S8T9-F1
#
_entry.id   AF-A0A4V1S8T9-F1
#
_cell.length_a   1.000
_cell.length_b   1.000
_cell.length_c   1.000
_cell.angle_alpha   90.00
_cell.angle_beta   90.00
_cell.angle_gamma   90.00
#
_symmetry.space_group_name_H-M   'P 1'
#
loop_
_entity.id
_entity.type
_entity.pdbx_description
1 polymer ?
#
loop_
_entity_poly.entity_id
_entity_poly.type
_entity_poly.pdbx_seq_one_letter_code
_entity_poly.pdbx_strand_id
1 'polypeptide(L)' 'MKDEALSGTGFEVKGAHVIDPRTASLVDIRRVIRWAVAPRGALADALSTAFMVMDRKEIAAFCAEYPGIRPIFYEG' A
#
# COMPACT_ATOMS: atom_id res chain seq x y z
N MET A 1 -16.25 -8.00 -1.21
CA MET A 1 -16.20 -7.51 0.18
C MET A 1 -17.47 -6.71 0.40
N LYS A 2 -18.15 -6.90 1.53
CA LYS A 2 -19.35 -6.13 1.85
C LYS A 2 -18.90 -4.91 2.65
N ASP A 3 -19.20 -3.71 2.16
CA ASP A 3 -18.89 -2.42 2.79
C ASP A 3 -17.39 -2.06 2.94
N GLU A 4 -16.50 -2.76 2.24
CA GLU A 4 -15.06 -2.46 2.17
C GLU A 4 -14.56 -2.48 0.73
N ALA A 5 -13.52 -1.69 0.45
CA ALA A 5 -12.81 -1.66 -0.81
C ALA A 5 -11.39 -2.23 -0.66
N LEU A 6 -10.91 -2.84 -1.73
CA LEU A 6 -9.56 -3.36 -1.87
C LEU A 6 -8.94 -2.69 -3.11
N SER A 7 -7.77 -2.10 -2.96
CA SER A 7 -6.96 -1.63 -4.10
C SER A 7 -5.55 -2.15 -3.96
N GLY A 8 -4.86 -2.23 -5.10
CA GLY A 8 -3.48 -2.64 -5.14
C GLY A 8 -2.63 -1.84 -6.12
N THR A 9 -1.38 -1.61 -5.71
CA THR A 9 -0.35 -0.98 -6.54
C THR A 9 0.61 -2.06 -7.02
N GLY A 10 0.63 -2.30 -8.33
CA GLY A 10 1.40 -3.39 -8.95
C GLY A 10 2.42 -2.89 -9.96
N PHE A 11 3.55 -3.59 -10.08
CA PHE A 11 4.67 -3.23 -10.97
C PHE A 11 4.76 -4.09 -12.24
N GLU A 12 3.95 -5.15 -12.35
CA GLU A 12 4.11 -6.20 -13.37
C GLU A 12 3.95 -5.71 -14.81
N VAL A 13 3.19 -4.63 -15.02
CA VAL A 13 2.93 -4.07 -16.37
C VAL A 13 3.74 -2.81 -16.66
N LYS A 14 3.98 -1.96 -15.65
CA LYS A 14 4.59 -0.63 -15.82
C LYS A 14 6.03 -0.52 -15.29
N GLY A 15 6.57 -1.58 -14.68
CA GLY A 15 7.83 -1.49 -13.94
C GLY A 15 7.73 -0.52 -12.76
N ALA A 16 8.87 -0.19 -12.15
CA ALA A 16 8.99 0.78 -11.05
C ALA A 16 8.44 2.15 -11.45
N HIS A 17 7.33 2.59 -10.84
CA HIS A 17 6.72 3.91 -11.12
C HIS A 17 6.25 4.65 -9.87
N VAL A 18 6.33 4.04 -8.68
CA VAL A 18 6.08 4.73 -7.42
C VAL A 18 7.38 5.40 -6.97
N ILE A 19 7.28 6.68 -6.60
CA ILE A 19 8.41 7.47 -6.09
C ILE A 19 8.26 7.58 -4.57
N ASP A 20 9.34 7.29 -3.84
CA ASP A 20 9.45 7.63 -2.43
C ASP A 20 9.73 9.15 -2.32
N PRO A 21 8.76 9.94 -1.80
CA PRO A 21 8.92 11.39 -1.70
C PRO A 21 10.03 11.81 -0.72
N ARG A 22 10.47 10.94 0.19
CA ARG A 22 11.54 11.24 1.16
C ARG A 22 12.92 11.25 0.51
N THR A 23 13.09 10.48 -0.56
CA THR A 23 14.36 10.27 -1.26
C THR A 23 14.33 10.73 -2.72
N ALA A 24 13.16 11.17 -3.21
CA ALA A 24 12.91 11.48 -4.61
C ALA A 24 13.32 10.35 -5.58
N SER A 25 13.27 9.10 -5.12
CA SER A 25 13.77 7.93 -5.84
C SER A 25 12.67 6.88 -6.03
N LEU A 26 12.81 6.03 -7.05
CA LEU A 26 11.86 4.94 -7.28
C LEU A 26 11.86 3.94 -6.12
N VAL A 27 10.67 3.51 -5.70
CA VAL A 27 10.49 2.43 -4.72
C VAL A 27 10.97 1.10 -5.31
N ASP A 28 11.65 0.29 -4.48
CA ASP A 28 12.07 -1.05 -4.86
C ASP A 28 10.87 -1.95 -5.17
N ILE A 29 10.83 -2.48 -6.40
CA ILE A 29 9.78 -3.38 -6.90
C ILE A 29 9.66 -4.68 -6.11
N ARG A 30 10.70 -5.06 -5.34
CA ARG A 30 10.73 -6.25 -4.49
C ARG A 30 9.97 -6.05 -3.17
N ARG A 31 9.45 -4.86 -2.90
CA ARG A 31 8.65 -4.64 -1.69
C ARG A 31 7.40 -5.51 -1.68
N VAL A 32 7.09 -6.01 -0.48
CA VAL A 32 6.20 -7.15 -0.21
C VAL A 32 4.73 -6.73 -0.03
N ILE A 33 4.43 -5.43 -0.12
CA ILE A 33 3.09 -4.90 0.14
C ILE A 33 2.55 -4.33 -1.13
N ARG A 34 1.43 -4.87 -1.60
CA ARG A 34 0.84 -4.45 -2.87
C ARG A 34 -0.62 -4.07 -2.75
N TRP A 35 -1.22 -4.19 -1.56
CA TRP A 35 -2.66 -4.12 -1.39
C TRP A 35 -3.05 -3.45 -0.08
N ALA A 36 -4.09 -2.63 -0.14
CA ALA A 36 -4.72 -2.00 1.00
C ALA A 36 -6.22 -2.23 0.98
N VAL A 37 -6.77 -2.47 2.17
CA VAL A 37 -8.21 -2.54 2.41
C VAL A 37 -8.64 -1.35 3.24
N ALA A 38 -9.73 -0.72 2.84
CA ALA A 38 -10.31 0.42 3.54
C ALA A 38 -11.82 0.54 3.28
N PRO A 39 -12.57 1.34 4.08
CA PRO A 39 -14.02 1.51 3.89
C PRO A 39 -14.44 2.21 2.58
N ARG A 40 -13.50 2.85 1.87
CA ARG A 40 -13.76 3.60 0.63
C ARG A 40 -12.71 3.29 -0.42
N GLY A 41 -13.14 3.20 -1.69
CA GLY A 41 -12.26 2.91 -2.83
C GLY A 41 -11.10 3.89 -2.97
N ALA A 42 -11.37 5.19 -2.93
CA ALA A 42 -10.32 6.22 -3.02
C ALA A 42 -9.29 6.12 -1.88
N LEU A 43 -9.72 5.71 -0.68
CA LEU A 43 -8.83 5.52 0.45
C LEU A 43 -7.97 4.26 0.27
N ALA A 44 -8.57 3.14 -0.16
CA ALA A 44 -7.83 1.92 -0.46
C ALA A 44 -6.78 2.17 -1.56
N ASP A 45 -7.12 2.94 -2.59
CA ASP A 45 -6.22 3.32 -3.67
C ASP A 45 -5.00 4.10 -3.18
N ALA A 46 -5.25 5.22 -2.49
CA ALA A 46 -4.19 6.07 -1.92
C ALA A 46 -3.28 5.28 -0.97
N LEU A 47 -3.85 4.43 -0.11
CA LEU A 47 -3.08 3.64 0.85
C LEU A 47 -2.26 2.55 0.19
N SER A 48 -2.77 1.94 -0.90
CA SER A 48 -2.00 0.94 -1.64
C SER A 48 -0.70 1.53 -2.19
N THR A 49 -0.71 2.80 -2.61
CA THR A 49 0.48 3.55 -3.02
C THR A 49 1.33 3.97 -1.82
N ALA A 50 0.72 4.48 -0.74
CA ALA A 50 1.47 4.89 0.46
C ALA A 50 2.23 3.72 1.10
N PHE A 51 1.60 2.54 1.17
CA PHE A 51 2.21 1.32 1.71
C PHE A 51 3.39 0.79 0.88
N MET A 52 3.52 1.20 -0.37
CA MET A 52 4.73 0.92 -1.14
C MET A 52 5.95 1.65 -0.57
N VAL A 53 5.75 2.86 -0.08
CA VAL A 53 6.83 3.71 0.46
C VAL A 53 7.13 3.33 1.91
N MET A 54 6.11 2.99 2.68
CA MET A 54 6.22 2.70 4.11
C MET A 54 6.82 1.31 4.39
N ASP A 55 7.59 1.20 5.48
CA ASP A 55 8.01 -0.10 6.00
C ASP A 55 6.92 -0.79 6.84
N ARG A 56 7.16 -2.05 7.23
CA ARG A 56 6.18 -2.84 7.99
C ARG A 56 5.81 -2.23 9.35
N LYS A 57 6.76 -1.56 10.02
CA LYS A 57 6.53 -0.94 11.33
C LYS A 57 5.70 0.32 11.17
N GLU A 58 6.01 1.15 10.18
CA GLU A 58 5.24 2.34 9.85
C GLU A 58 3.78 1.97 9.52
N ILE A 59 3.57 0.91 8.74
CA ILE A 59 2.23 0.45 8.36
C ILE A 59 1.47 -0.11 9.55
N ALA A 60 2.14 -0.89 10.40
CA ALA A 60 1.52 -1.42 11.62
C ALA A 60 1.08 -0.28 12.57
N ALA A 61 1.93 0.73 12.75
CA ALA A 61 1.60 1.91 13.55
C ALA A 61 0.40 2.66 12.97
N PHE A 62 0.39 2.91 11.65
CA PHE A 62 -0.74 3.54 10.98
C PHE A 62 -2.04 2.75 11.17
N CYS A 63 -2.03 1.43 10.92
CA CYS A 63 -3.23 0.61 11.07
C CYS A 63 -3.73 0.50 12.52
N ALA A 64 -2.85 0.67 13.53
CA ALA A 64 -3.27 0.74 14.92
C ALA A 64 -4.07 2.02 15.24
N GLU A 65 -3.77 3.13 14.56
CA GLU A 65 -4.48 4.41 14.71
C GLU A 65 -5.81 4.46 13.95
N TYR A 66 -5.95 3.69 12.86
CA TYR A 66 -7.14 3.71 11.99
C TYR A 66 -7.82 2.34 11.89
N PRO A 67 -8.68 2.00 12.86
CA PRO A 67 -9.50 0.79 12.81
C PRO A 67 -10.32 0.73 11.51
N GLY A 68 -10.24 -0.39 10.78
CA GLY A 68 -10.90 -0.58 9.49
C GLY A 68 -9.99 -0.42 8.27
N ILE A 69 -8.71 -0.09 8.49
CA ILE A 69 -7.67 -0.17 7.46
C ILE A 69 -6.76 -1.37 7.76
N ARG A 70 -6.43 -2.14 6.73
CA ARG A 70 -5.44 -3.22 6.86
C ARG A 70 -4.60 -3.41 5.60
N PRO A 71 -3.30 -3.73 5.73
CA PRO A 71 -2.47 -4.15 4.61
C PRO A 71 -2.77 -5.61 4.25
N ILE A 72 -2.48 -5.99 3.02
CA ILE A 72 -2.27 -7.40 2.65
C ILE A 72 -0.86 -7.53 2.08
N PHE A 73 -0.06 -8.37 2.73
CA PHE A 73 1.30 -8.69 2.31
C PHE A 73 1.23 -9.84 1.30
N TYR A 74 1.92 -9.70 0.17
CA TYR A 74 2.12 -10.79 -0.78
C TYR A 74 3.61 -11.13 -0.82
N GLU A 75 3.94 -12.26 -0.21
CA GLU A 75 5.25 -12.89 -0.30
C GLU A 75 5.15 -13.88 -1.46
N GLY A 76 5.71 -13.50 -2.61
CA GLY A 76 5.91 -14.39 -3.77
C GLY A 76 7.20 -15.17 -3.64
#